data_AF-A0A6G3XMX7-F1
#
_entry.id   AF-A0A6G3XMX7-F1
#
_cell.length_a   1.000
_cell.length_b   1.000
_cell.length_c   1.000
_cell.angle_alpha   90.00
_cell.angle_beta   90.00
_cell.angle_gamma   90.00
#
_symmetry.space_group_name_H-M   'P 1'
#
loop_
_entity.id
_entity.type
_entity.pdbx_description
1 polymer ?
#
loop_
_entity_poly.entity_id
_entity_poly.type
_entity_poly.pdbx_seq_one_letter_code
_entity_poly.pdbx_strand_id
1 'polypeptide(L)'
;LALYRRVAEHADATIAELPLDAVGHVRWWPGERSRVTLHQILVHVISDLQRHAGHADIVRELIDGTVGLRSAAGNMPPGDRVWWEEYRQRLEQAAREAG
;
A
#
# COMPACT_ATOMS: atom_id res chain seq x y z
N LEU A 1 -10.90 -9.73 -12.15
CA LEU A 1 -10.00 -10.76 -11.57
C LEU A 1 -9.13 -11.47 -12.60
N ALA A 2 -9.64 -11.89 -13.77
CA ALA A 2 -8.84 -12.63 -14.77
C ALA A 2 -7.58 -11.87 -15.25
N LEU A 3 -7.67 -10.56 -15.49
CA LEU A 3 -6.50 -9.75 -15.89
C LEU A 3 -5.43 -9.73 -14.79
N TYR A 4 -5.83 -9.49 -13.53
CA TYR A 4 -4.93 -9.48 -12.39
C TYR A 4 -4.17 -10.80 -12.24
N ARG A 5 -4.88 -11.93 -12.34
CA ARG A 5 -4.24 -13.26 -12.28
C ARG A 5 -3.21 -13.46 -13.39
N ARG A 6 -3.54 -13.12 -14.64
CA ARG A 6 -2.59 -13.23 -15.76
C ARG A 6 -1.34 -12.38 -15.56
N VAL A 7 -1.48 -11.18 -15.02
CA VAL A 7 -0.32 -10.30 -14.74
C VAL A 7 0.53 -10.89 -13.61
N ALA A 8 -0.09 -11.42 -12.57
CA ALA A 8 0.62 -12.09 -11.48
C ALA A 8 1.38 -13.33 -11.97
N GLU A 9 0.74 -14.20 -12.76
CA GLU A 9 1.38 -15.39 -13.36
C GLU A 9 2.59 -15.02 -14.22
N HIS A 10 2.50 -13.94 -15.00
CA HIS A 10 3.62 -13.43 -15.79
C HIS A 10 4.77 -12.90 -14.92
N ALA A 11 4.45 -12.16 -13.85
CA ALA A 11 5.43 -11.66 -12.91
C ALA A 11 6.13 -12.82 -12.17
N ASP A 12 5.38 -13.81 -11.70
CA ASP A 12 5.89 -15.00 -11.01
C ASP A 12 6.86 -15.78 -11.91
N ALA A 13 6.49 -16.01 -13.17
CA ALA A 13 7.37 -16.66 -14.14
C ALA A 13 8.67 -15.86 -14.35
N THR A 14 8.57 -14.54 -14.52
CA THR A 14 9.75 -13.66 -14.69
C THR A 14 10.68 -13.70 -13.48
N ILE A 15 10.11 -13.68 -12.26
CA ILE A 15 10.86 -13.72 -11.00
C ILE A 15 11.55 -15.08 -10.83
N ALA A 16 10.91 -16.17 -11.24
CA ALA A 16 11.48 -17.51 -11.15
C ALA A 16 12.61 -17.76 -12.17
N GLU A 17 12.51 -17.16 -13.36
CA GLU A 17 13.43 -17.43 -14.49
C GLU A 17 14.70 -16.55 -14.48
N LEU A 18 14.63 -15.32 -13.95
CA LEU A 18 15.69 -14.33 -14.11
C LEU A 18 16.42 -14.01 -12.79
N PRO A 19 17.75 -13.80 -12.83
CA PRO A 19 18.47 -13.29 -11.66
C PRO A 19 18.12 -11.82 -11.39
N LEU A 20 18.34 -11.38 -10.15
CA LEU A 20 17.98 -10.02 -9.70
C LEU A 20 18.73 -8.90 -10.43
N ASP A 21 19.91 -9.17 -10.98
CA ASP A 21 20.72 -8.23 -11.78
C ASP A 21 20.40 -8.27 -13.28
N ALA A 22 19.45 -9.12 -13.72
CA ALA A 22 18.99 -9.15 -15.10
C ALA A 22 18.50 -7.77 -15.55
N VAL A 23 19.01 -7.31 -16.69
CA VAL A 23 18.74 -5.97 -17.22
C VAL A 23 17.49 -5.99 -18.10
N GLY A 24 16.53 -5.13 -17.77
CA GLY A 24 15.33 -4.83 -18.56
C GLY A 24 15.31 -3.37 -19.05
N HIS A 25 14.34 -3.08 -19.92
CA HIS A 25 14.15 -1.72 -20.46
C HIS A 25 12.68 -1.27 -20.39
N VAL A 26 12.42 -0.19 -19.65
CA VAL A 26 11.10 0.44 -19.51
C VAL A 26 10.97 1.57 -20.53
N ARG A 27 10.25 1.30 -21.63
CA ARG A 27 10.20 2.19 -22.82
C ARG A 27 9.70 3.61 -22.57
N TRP A 28 8.87 3.82 -21.55
CA TRP A 28 8.28 5.13 -21.24
C TRP A 28 9.03 5.90 -20.14
N TRP A 29 10.13 5.36 -19.61
CA TRP A 29 10.99 6.07 -18.66
C TRP A 29 12.09 6.82 -19.42
N PRO A 30 12.45 8.04 -19.01
CA PRO A 30 13.36 8.88 -19.78
C PRO A 30 14.84 8.59 -19.50
N GLY A 31 15.65 8.61 -20.55
CA GLY A 31 17.11 8.57 -20.49
C GLY A 31 17.64 7.29 -19.83
N GLU A 32 18.73 7.42 -19.07
CA GLU A 32 19.38 6.28 -18.39
C GLU A 32 18.45 5.54 -17.42
N ARG A 33 17.38 6.19 -16.93
CA ARG A 33 16.37 5.56 -16.07
C ARG A 33 15.59 4.45 -16.78
N SER A 34 15.54 4.43 -18.11
CA SER A 34 14.83 3.37 -18.84
C SER A 34 15.49 2.01 -18.69
N ARG A 35 16.80 1.96 -18.39
CA ARG A 35 17.56 0.73 -18.18
C ARG A 35 17.56 0.38 -16.69
N VAL A 36 16.99 -0.76 -16.35
CA VAL A 36 16.75 -1.17 -14.96
C VAL A 36 17.16 -2.62 -14.75
N THR A 37 17.45 -3.01 -13.51
CA THR A 37 17.54 -4.42 -13.12
C THR A 37 16.19 -4.96 -12.64
N LEU A 38 16.02 -6.29 -12.63
CA LEU A 38 14.85 -6.92 -12.05
C LEU A 38 14.67 -6.50 -10.58
N HIS A 39 15.75 -6.43 -9.79
CA HIS A 39 15.69 -5.94 -8.41
C HIS A 39 15.07 -4.54 -8.31
N GLN A 40 15.51 -3.59 -9.15
CA GLN A 40 14.99 -2.22 -9.13
C GLN A 40 13.49 -2.19 -9.43
N ILE A 41 13.04 -2.99 -10.39
CA ILE A 41 11.61 -3.07 -10.73
C ILE A 41 10.78 -3.73 -9.64
N LEU A 42 11.30 -4.78 -8.99
CA LEU A 42 10.58 -5.42 -7.88
C LEU A 42 10.36 -4.44 -6.73
N VAL A 43 11.40 -3.70 -6.32
CA VAL A 43 11.27 -2.67 -5.28
C VAL A 43 10.27 -1.59 -5.70
N HIS A 44 10.36 -1.11 -6.94
CA HIS A 44 9.44 -0.11 -7.48
C HIS A 44 7.98 -0.57 -7.41
N VAL A 45 7.68 -1.77 -7.90
CA VAL A 45 6.31 -2.32 -7.94
C VAL A 45 5.78 -2.62 -6.54
N ILE A 46 6.63 -3.11 -5.62
CA ILE A 46 6.22 -3.34 -4.22
C ILE A 46 5.82 -2.01 -3.56
N SER A 47 6.62 -0.96 -3.71
CA SER A 47 6.30 0.36 -3.15
C SER A 47 5.02 0.94 -3.74
N ASP A 48 4.83 0.82 -5.06
CA ASP A 48 3.61 1.28 -5.74
C ASP A 48 2.36 0.54 -5.26
N LEU A 49 2.45 -0.79 -5.19
CA LEU A 49 1.35 -1.64 -4.72
C LEU A 49 0.98 -1.34 -3.26
N GLN A 50 1.97 -1.18 -2.38
CA GLN A 50 1.75 -0.82 -0.97
C GLN A 50 1.05 0.54 -0.84
N ARG A 51 1.44 1.52 -1.65
CA ARG A 51 0.81 2.84 -1.67
C ARG A 51 -0.67 2.74 -2.06
N HIS A 52 -0.97 2.00 -3.11
CA HIS A 52 -2.34 1.80 -3.56
C HIS A 52 -3.18 0.96 -2.59
N ALA A 53 -2.60 -0.07 -1.98
CA ALA A 53 -3.27 -0.85 -0.94
C ALA A 53 -3.64 0.01 0.27
N GLY A 54 -2.74 0.90 0.73
CA GLY A 54 -3.03 1.85 1.80
C GLY A 54 -4.16 2.82 1.45
N HIS A 55 -4.20 3.34 0.22
CA HIS A 55 -5.32 4.18 -0.22
C HIS A 55 -6.64 3.41 -0.23
N ALA A 56 -6.64 2.17 -0.70
CA ALA A 56 -7.83 1.31 -0.69
C ALA A 56 -8.29 1.00 0.74
N ASP A 57 -7.35 0.87 1.68
CA ASP A 57 -7.65 0.66 3.09
C ASP A 57 -8.37 1.89 3.68
N ILE A 58 -7.88 3.10 3.42
CA ILE A 58 -8.57 4.35 3.84
C ILE A 58 -10.02 4.39 3.29
N VAL A 59 -10.21 4.05 2.02
CA VAL A 59 -11.56 4.01 1.42
C VAL A 59 -12.45 2.97 2.12
N ARG A 60 -11.90 1.79 2.43
CA ARG A 60 -12.61 0.76 3.19
C ARG A 60 -13.01 1.27 4.58
N GLU A 61 -12.08 1.86 5.33
CA GLU A 61 -12.33 2.41 6.69
C GLU A 61 -13.42 3.48 6.66
N LEU A 62 -13.49 4.31 5.61
CA LEU A 62 -14.56 5.30 5.44
C LEU A 62 -15.93 4.69 5.14
N ILE A 63 -15.98 3.51 4.50
CA ILE A 63 -17.23 2.83 4.14
C ILE A 63 -17.79 2.06 5.34
N ASP A 64 -16.95 1.28 6.03
CA ASP A 64 -17.40 0.36 7.08
C ASP A 64 -17.16 0.88 8.51
N GLY A 65 -16.39 1.95 8.68
CA GLY A 65 -16.06 2.55 9.97
C GLY A 65 -15.14 1.70 10.84
N THR A 66 -14.63 0.58 10.33
CA THR A 66 -13.67 -0.29 11.02
C THR A 66 -12.25 0.15 10.69
N VAL A 67 -11.35 0.11 11.66
CA VAL A 67 -9.97 0.57 11.53
C VAL A 67 -8.97 -0.55 11.79
N GLY A 68 -7.80 -0.44 11.17
CA GLY A 68 -6.69 -1.33 11.44
C GLY A 68 -6.58 -2.54 10.51
N LEU A 69 -5.52 -3.34 10.72
CA LEU A 69 -5.07 -4.34 9.75
C LEU A 69 -6.02 -5.54 9.58
N ARG A 70 -6.53 -6.09 10.68
CA ARG A 70 -7.49 -7.21 10.70
C ARG A 70 -8.16 -7.32 12.06
N SER A 71 -9.36 -7.91 12.12
CA SER A 71 -10.14 -8.05 13.37
C SER A 71 -9.36 -8.71 14.52
N ALA A 72 -8.48 -9.67 14.23
CA ALA A 72 -7.66 -10.37 15.23
C ALA A 72 -6.31 -9.69 15.55
N ALA A 73 -5.91 -8.68 14.78
CA ALA A 73 -4.68 -7.92 14.98
C ALA A 73 -4.86 -6.55 14.35
N GLY A 74 -5.55 -5.67 15.06
CA GLY A 74 -5.94 -4.36 14.53
C GLY A 74 -4.74 -3.46 14.22
N ASN A 75 -3.55 -3.72 14.79
CA ASN A 75 -2.44 -2.76 14.79
C ASN A 75 -2.89 -1.38 15.30
N MET A 76 -3.90 -1.38 16.17
CA MET A 76 -4.49 -0.21 16.81
C MET A 76 -4.16 -0.27 18.31
N PRO A 77 -3.90 0.88 18.94
CA PRO A 77 -3.83 0.95 20.40
C PRO A 77 -5.10 0.38 21.06
N PRO A 78 -4.99 -0.18 22.27
CA PRO A 78 -6.14 -0.73 22.97
C PRO A 78 -7.19 0.36 23.23
N GLY A 79 -8.46 0.01 23.08
CA GLY A 79 -9.59 0.92 23.25
C GLY A 79 -10.80 0.40 22.49
N ASP A 80 -11.99 0.53 23.05
CA ASP A 80 -13.22 0.24 22.33
C ASP A 80 -13.60 1.43 21.41
N ARG A 81 -14.67 1.26 20.64
CA ARG A 81 -15.14 2.29 19.70
C ARG A 81 -15.52 3.59 20.39
N VAL A 82 -16.17 3.51 21.56
CA VAL A 82 -16.64 4.67 22.32
C VAL A 82 -15.45 5.50 22.79
N TRP A 83 -14.44 4.83 23.34
CA TRP A 83 -13.20 5.48 23.78
C TRP A 83 -12.51 6.23 22.64
N TRP A 84 -12.42 5.62 21.44
CA TRP A 84 -11.81 6.28 20.27
C TRP A 84 -12.61 7.48 19.78
N GLU A 85 -13.94 7.41 19.80
CA GLU A 85 -14.82 8.53 19.44
C GLU A 85 -14.63 9.71 20.41
N GLU A 86 -14.61 9.45 21.72
CA GLU A 86 -14.35 10.47 22.75
C GLU A 86 -12.95 11.09 22.61
N TYR A 87 -11.93 10.26 22.36
CA TYR A 87 -10.57 10.73 22.17
C TYR A 87 -10.44 11.66 20.97
N ARG A 88 -11.06 11.30 19.82
CA ARG A 88 -11.08 12.17 18.64
C ARG A 88 -11.79 13.50 18.91
N GLN A 89 -12.94 13.49 19.58
CA GLN A 89 -13.66 14.72 19.93
C GLN A 89 -12.81 15.66 20.79
N ARG A 90 -12.11 15.12 21.79
CA ARG A 90 -11.21 15.92 22.65
C ARG A 90 -10.07 16.56 21.85
N LEU A 91 -9.45 15.81 20.93
CA LEU A 91 -8.39 16.34 20.07
C LEU A 91 -8.90 17.42 19.12
N GLU A 92 -10.06 17.21 18.50
CA GLU A 92 -10.68 18.21 17.63
C GLU A 92 -11.02 19.50 18.38
N GLN A 93 -11.54 19.39 19.60
CA GLN A 93 -11.82 20.55 20.45
C GLN A 93 -10.54 21.33 20.76
N ALA A 94 -9.48 20.64 21.19
CA ALA A 94 -8.20 21.27 21.48
C ALA A 94 -7.59 21.96 20.25
N ALA A 95 -7.72 21.35 19.06
CA ALA A 95 -7.24 21.94 17.81
C ALA A 95 -8.00 23.22 17.44
N ARG A 96 -9.31 23.28 17.71
CA ARG A 96 -10.13 24.49 17.49
C ARG A 96 -9.82 25.61 18.48
N GLU A 97 -9.51 25.28 19.73
CA GLU A 97 -9.16 26.28 20.76
C GLU A 97 -7.77 26.90 20.55
N ALA A 98 -6.87 26.20 19.86
CA ALA A 98 -5.51 26.64 19.59
C ALA A 98 -5.34 27.48 18.30
N GLY A 99 -6.35 27.51 17.43
CA GLY A 99 -6.37 28.29 16.18
C GLY A 99 -7.15 29.59 16.32
#